data_AF-A0A0C5WIL3-F1
#
_entry.id   AF-A0A0C5WIL3-F1
#
_cell.length_a   1.000
_cell.length_b   1.000
_cell.length_c   1.000
_cell.angle_alpha   90.00
_cell.angle_beta   90.00
_cell.angle_gamma   90.00
#
_symmetry.space_group_name_H-M   'P 1'
#
loop_
_entity.id
_entity.type
_entity.pdbx_description
1 polymer ?
#
loop_
_entity_poly.entity_id
_entity_poly.type
_entity_poly.pdbx_seq_one_letter_code
_entity_poly.pdbx_strand_id
1 'polypeptide(L)'
;MKKALFLFSALALIGCDDEDVVNTLSGNAEVFAVTGAEIAGAQGYTSIESIENTYPITLPDEFPAGSEADLDNKLGTLGIDIDDTDCGVIDTRGDVCFGAGSNTVCVPDEVTKLGIKLYTIDMDEVRRAYDNGFYPKLAADFLGETYANFDIERVSCASIGL
;
A
#
# COMPACT_ATOMS: atom_id res chain seq x y z
N MET A 1 -11.50 -40.61 10.66
CA MET A 1 -11.82 -39.18 10.45
C MET A 1 -11.54 -38.39 11.73
N LYS A 2 -10.30 -37.93 11.96
CA LYS A 2 -9.93 -37.06 13.10
C LYS A 2 -8.59 -36.35 12.81
N LYS A 3 -8.53 -35.40 11.86
CA LYS A 3 -7.33 -34.56 11.64
C LYS A 3 -7.65 -33.18 11.00
N ALA A 4 -8.77 -32.55 11.35
CA ALA A 4 -9.17 -31.26 10.75
C ALA A 4 -9.50 -30.16 11.77
N LEU A 5 -9.02 -30.26 13.00
CA LEU A 5 -9.45 -29.37 14.11
C LEU A 5 -8.34 -28.50 14.70
N PHE A 6 -7.15 -28.46 14.08
CA PHE A 6 -6.00 -27.74 14.64
C PHE A 6 -5.52 -26.52 13.84
N LEU A 7 -6.22 -26.13 12.76
CA LEU A 7 -5.84 -24.97 11.93
C LEU A 7 -6.72 -23.73 12.10
N PHE A 8 -7.81 -23.81 12.87
CA PHE A 8 -8.73 -22.68 13.05
C PHE A 8 -8.39 -21.76 14.25
N SER A 9 -7.49 -22.16 15.14
CA SER A 9 -7.10 -21.38 16.31
C SER A 9 -5.97 -20.37 16.05
N ALA A 10 -5.37 -20.37 14.86
CA ALA A 10 -4.41 -19.34 14.43
C ALA A 10 -5.10 -18.14 13.75
N LEU A 11 -6.35 -18.29 13.30
CA LEU A 11 -7.11 -17.26 12.58
C LEU A 11 -7.71 -16.17 13.49
N ALA A 12 -7.64 -16.36 14.82
CA ALA A 12 -8.19 -15.39 15.78
C ALA A 12 -7.15 -14.38 16.31
N LEU A 13 -5.90 -14.46 15.84
CA LEU A 13 -4.78 -13.63 16.31
C LEU A 13 -4.41 -12.51 15.34
N ILE A 14 -5.11 -12.39 14.21
CA ILE A 14 -4.76 -11.45 13.15
C ILE A 14 -6.02 -10.69 12.78
N GLY A 15 -6.01 -9.38 12.97
CA GLY A 15 -7.06 -8.48 12.49
C GLY A 15 -7.02 -8.33 10.96
N CYS A 16 -6.79 -9.42 10.22
CA CYS A 16 -6.87 -9.45 8.78
C CYS A 16 -8.34 -9.41 8.36
N ASP A 17 -8.67 -8.57 7.38
CA ASP A 17 -9.96 -8.66 6.70
C ASP A 17 -10.09 -10.03 5.99
N ASP A 18 -11.32 -10.49 5.77
CA ASP A 18 -11.57 -11.79 5.13
C ASP A 18 -10.86 -11.93 3.77
N GLU A 19 -10.70 -10.83 3.05
CA GLU A 19 -10.03 -10.75 1.74
C GLU A 19 -8.52 -11.00 1.83
N ASP A 20 -7.89 -10.47 2.88
CA ASP A 20 -6.46 -10.64 3.17
C ASP A 20 -6.14 -12.11 3.51
N VAL A 21 -7.06 -12.78 4.23
CA VAL A 21 -6.98 -14.21 4.52
C VAL A 21 -7.15 -15.03 3.24
N VAL A 22 -8.11 -14.68 2.39
CA VAL A 22 -8.34 -15.39 1.11
C VAL A 22 -7.13 -15.27 0.19
N ASN A 23 -6.56 -14.07 0.05
CA ASN A 23 -5.38 -13.83 -0.76
C ASN A 23 -4.19 -14.65 -0.24
N THR A 24 -3.91 -14.56 1.06
CA THR A 24 -2.80 -15.31 1.69
C THR A 24 -2.96 -16.82 1.53
N LEU A 25 -4.17 -17.36 1.73
CA LEU A 25 -4.46 -18.78 1.56
C LEU A 25 -4.37 -19.24 0.10
N SER A 26 -4.54 -18.31 -0.85
CA SER A 26 -4.41 -18.55 -2.29
C SER A 26 -2.97 -18.41 -2.79
N GLY A 27 -2.03 -17.99 -1.93
CA GLY A 27 -0.63 -17.78 -2.28
C GLY A 27 -0.29 -16.35 -2.70
N ASN A 28 -1.22 -15.40 -2.50
CA ASN A 28 -1.13 -14.03 -3.00
C ASN A 28 -1.08 -13.01 -1.86
N ALA A 29 -0.62 -11.81 -2.17
CA ALA A 29 -0.62 -10.68 -1.26
C ALA A 29 -0.88 -9.37 -2.00
N GLU A 30 -1.50 -8.42 -1.30
CA GLU A 30 -1.70 -7.07 -1.82
C GLU A 30 -0.52 -6.18 -1.44
N VAL A 31 0.06 -5.52 -2.45
CA VAL A 31 1.02 -4.44 -2.29
C VAL A 31 0.47 -3.17 -2.91
N PHE A 32 0.88 -2.01 -2.42
CA PHE A 32 0.42 -0.72 -2.92
C PHE A 32 1.57 0.25 -3.18
N ALA A 33 1.28 1.23 -4.02
CA ALA A 33 2.08 2.43 -4.18
C ALA A 33 1.16 3.65 -4.27
N VAL A 34 1.65 4.78 -3.79
CA VAL A 34 0.98 6.08 -3.80
C VAL A 34 1.10 6.71 -5.19
N THR A 35 -0.03 7.09 -5.74
CA THR A 35 -0.15 7.72 -7.07
C THR A 35 -0.56 9.18 -6.98
N GLY A 36 -1.17 9.59 -5.86
CA GLY A 36 -1.56 10.97 -5.62
C GLY A 36 -1.90 11.24 -4.17
N ALA A 37 -2.21 12.50 -3.86
CA ALA A 37 -2.59 12.93 -2.53
C ALA A 37 -3.65 14.03 -2.57
N GLU A 38 -4.52 14.03 -1.57
CA GLU A 38 -5.38 15.16 -1.23
C GLU A 38 -4.63 16.08 -0.26
N ILE A 39 -4.50 17.35 -0.63
CA ILE A 39 -3.75 18.35 0.14
C ILE A 39 -4.74 19.32 0.78
N ALA A 40 -4.50 19.70 2.02
CA ALA A 40 -5.33 20.66 2.75
C ALA A 40 -5.45 21.98 1.97
N GLY A 41 -6.69 22.32 1.58
CA GLY A 41 -6.98 23.54 0.82
C GLY A 41 -6.86 23.41 -0.71
N ALA A 42 -6.43 22.26 -1.22
CA ALA A 42 -6.51 21.91 -2.64
C ALA A 42 -7.90 21.36 -2.99
N GLN A 43 -8.26 21.42 -4.28
CA GLN A 43 -9.47 20.75 -4.79
C GLN A 43 -9.10 19.37 -5.34
N GLY A 44 -9.49 18.32 -4.62
CA GLY A 44 -9.32 16.93 -5.06
C GLY A 44 -7.87 16.42 -4.98
N TYR A 45 -7.63 15.28 -5.62
CA TYR A 45 -6.33 14.64 -5.65
C TYR A 45 -5.38 15.33 -6.63
N THR A 46 -4.16 15.56 -6.17
CA THR A 46 -3.03 15.97 -7.00
C THR A 46 -2.15 14.75 -7.25
N SER A 47 -1.69 14.56 -8.50
CA SER A 47 -0.77 13.48 -8.82
C SER A 47 0.54 13.63 -8.06
N ILE A 48 1.13 12.53 -7.62
CA ILE A 48 2.29 12.55 -6.72
C ILE A 48 3.49 13.31 -7.33
N GLU A 49 3.71 13.20 -8.64
CA GLU A 49 4.75 13.91 -9.39
C GLU A 49 4.58 15.44 -9.40
N SER A 50 3.34 15.90 -9.23
CA SER A 50 3.01 17.33 -9.25
C SER A 50 3.09 17.97 -7.87
N ILE A 51 3.11 17.18 -6.79
CA ILE A 51 2.99 17.69 -5.42
C ILE A 51 4.14 18.64 -5.09
N GLU A 52 5.39 18.19 -5.20
CA GLU A 52 6.56 19.00 -4.83
C GLU A 52 6.75 20.24 -5.72
N ASN A 53 6.21 20.20 -6.94
CA ASN A 53 6.26 21.30 -7.89
C ASN A 53 5.13 22.33 -7.69
N THR A 54 4.01 21.91 -7.10
CA THR A 54 2.79 22.72 -6.96
C THR A 54 2.61 23.27 -5.55
N TYR A 55 3.07 22.53 -4.55
CA TYR A 55 2.93 22.84 -3.13
C TYR A 55 4.31 22.88 -2.47
N PRO A 56 4.47 23.63 -1.36
CA PRO A 56 5.72 23.66 -0.61
C PRO A 56 5.88 22.40 0.26
N ILE A 57 5.70 21.22 -0.35
CA ILE A 57 5.78 19.90 0.27
C ILE A 57 6.98 19.17 -0.32
N THR A 58 7.75 18.49 0.53
CA THR A 58 8.82 17.60 0.10
C THR A 58 8.47 16.19 0.51
N LEU A 59 8.43 15.29 -0.47
CA LEU A 59 8.22 13.88 -0.22
C LEU A 59 9.59 13.24 0.10
N PRO A 60 9.67 12.34 1.09
CA PRO A 60 10.89 11.58 1.32
C PRO A 60 11.32 10.79 0.08
N ASP A 61 12.61 10.64 -0.18
CA ASP A 61 13.13 9.89 -1.35
C ASP A 61 12.65 8.42 -1.38
N GLU A 62 12.41 7.83 -0.21
CA GLU A 62 11.91 6.44 -0.04
C GLU A 62 10.38 6.36 0.05
N PHE A 63 9.67 7.47 -0.17
CA PHE A 63 8.21 7.47 -0.15
C PHE A 63 7.70 6.56 -1.29
N PRO A 64 6.72 5.68 -1.04
CA PRO A 64 6.24 4.72 -2.04
C PRO A 64 5.43 5.39 -3.14
N ALA A 65 6.08 6.17 -3.99
CA ALA A 65 5.45 7.04 -4.96
C ALA A 65 5.84 6.71 -6.40
N GLY A 66 4.88 6.83 -7.31
CA GLY A 66 5.14 6.82 -8.74
C GLY A 66 3.88 7.16 -9.54
N SER A 67 4.04 7.51 -10.82
CA SER A 67 2.90 7.51 -11.73
C SER A 67 2.41 6.09 -11.97
N GLU A 68 1.13 5.94 -12.28
CA GLU A 68 0.56 4.63 -12.61
C GLU A 68 1.35 3.91 -13.71
N ALA A 69 1.70 4.63 -14.77
CA ALA A 69 2.44 4.05 -15.90
C ALA A 69 3.85 3.58 -15.47
N ASP A 70 4.54 4.34 -14.62
CA ASP A 70 5.86 3.96 -14.13
C ASP A 70 5.79 2.76 -13.18
N LEU A 71 4.76 2.69 -12.34
CA LEU A 71 4.54 1.58 -11.41
C LEU A 71 4.24 0.28 -12.16
N ASP A 72 3.32 0.32 -13.12
CA ASP A 72 2.95 -0.84 -13.93
C ASP A 72 4.16 -1.33 -14.75
N ASN A 73 4.91 -0.40 -15.37
CA ASN A 73 6.14 -0.74 -16.06
C ASN A 73 7.19 -1.33 -15.11
N LYS A 74 7.33 -0.81 -13.90
CA LYS A 74 8.31 -1.29 -12.92
C LYS A 74 8.04 -2.75 -12.53
N LEU A 75 6.80 -3.11 -12.19
CA LEU A 75 6.43 -4.49 -11.91
C LEU A 75 6.68 -5.41 -13.12
N GLY A 76 6.31 -4.97 -14.33
CA GLY A 76 6.58 -5.70 -15.56
C GLY A 76 8.07 -5.94 -15.81
N THR A 77 8.93 -4.94 -15.57
CA THR A 77 10.40 -5.10 -15.72
C THR A 77 11.02 -6.00 -14.66
N LEU A 78 10.41 -6.07 -13.48
CA LEU A 78 10.79 -7.04 -12.46
C LEU A 78 10.32 -8.45 -12.84
N GLY A 79 9.37 -8.59 -13.77
CA GLY A 79 8.77 -9.90 -14.08
C GLY A 79 7.95 -10.42 -12.91
N ILE A 80 7.32 -9.51 -12.15
CA ILE A 80 6.33 -9.84 -11.13
C ILE A 80 4.99 -9.89 -11.86
N ASP A 81 4.33 -11.04 -11.80
CA ASP A 81 3.00 -11.20 -12.37
C ASP A 81 1.97 -10.53 -11.47
N ILE A 82 1.01 -9.84 -12.10
CA ILE A 82 -0.08 -9.12 -11.43
C ILE A 82 -1.37 -9.89 -11.68
N ASP A 83 -1.97 -10.39 -10.60
CA ASP A 83 -3.24 -11.13 -10.66
C ASP A 83 -4.44 -10.20 -10.72
N ASP A 84 -4.38 -9.08 -10.00
CA ASP A 84 -5.45 -8.09 -9.96
C ASP A 84 -4.92 -6.69 -9.60
N THR A 85 -5.70 -5.67 -9.92
CA THR A 85 -5.40 -4.27 -9.60
C THR A 85 -6.64 -3.56 -9.10
N ASP A 86 -6.48 -2.75 -8.05
CA ASP A 86 -7.55 -1.88 -7.54
C ASP A 86 -6.99 -0.54 -7.09
N CYS A 87 -7.85 0.34 -6.59
CA CYS A 87 -7.48 1.63 -6.06
C CYS A 87 -8.03 1.83 -4.65
N GLY A 88 -7.29 2.59 -3.85
CA GLY A 88 -7.63 2.81 -2.46
C GLY A 88 -7.26 4.21 -1.99
N VAL A 89 -7.73 4.51 -0.78
CA VAL A 89 -7.40 5.74 -0.07
C VAL A 89 -6.91 5.40 1.32
N ILE A 90 -5.83 6.05 1.74
CA ILE A 90 -5.35 6.03 3.13
C ILE A 90 -5.66 7.41 3.75
N ASP A 91 -6.41 7.45 4.85
CA ASP A 91 -6.59 8.68 5.62
C ASP A 91 -5.31 8.96 6.41
N THR A 92 -4.72 10.15 6.20
CA THR A 92 -3.46 10.54 6.81
C THR A 92 -3.62 11.59 7.89
N ARG A 93 -4.84 11.78 8.43
CA ARG A 93 -5.08 12.59 9.62
C ARG A 93 -4.49 11.90 10.86
N GLY A 94 -3.19 12.07 11.06
CA GLY A 94 -2.37 11.50 12.14
C GLY A 94 -0.93 11.26 11.69
N ASP A 95 -0.09 10.70 12.56
CA ASP A 95 1.29 10.35 12.21
C ASP A 95 1.32 9.07 11.37
N VAL A 96 1.20 9.21 10.05
CA VAL A 96 1.32 8.10 9.09
C VAL A 96 2.75 8.07 8.56
N CYS A 97 3.48 7.00 8.85
CA CYS A 97 4.85 6.82 8.38
C CYS A 97 5.05 5.46 7.71
N PHE A 98 5.81 5.45 6.62
CA PHE A 98 6.18 4.29 5.84
C PHE A 98 7.55 3.79 6.29
N GLY A 99 7.64 2.94 7.30
CA GLY A 99 8.95 2.47 7.74
C GLY A 99 8.98 1.70 9.04
N ALA A 100 9.95 0.79 9.10
CA ALA A 100 10.35 0.04 10.27
C ALA A 100 11.06 0.91 11.31
N GLY A 101 10.31 1.48 12.25
CA GLY A 101 10.90 2.18 13.40
C GLY A 101 11.67 3.46 13.05
N SER A 102 11.44 4.03 11.87
CA SER A 102 12.04 5.30 11.46
C SER A 102 10.95 6.37 11.30
N ASN A 103 11.09 7.46 12.06
CA ASN A 103 10.31 8.69 11.85
C ASN A 103 10.76 9.44 10.57
N THR A 104 11.31 8.74 9.58
CA THR A 104 12.06 9.35 8.47
C THR A 104 11.26 9.44 7.17
N VAL A 105 10.25 8.58 6.99
CA VAL A 105 9.40 8.57 5.79
C VAL A 105 7.95 8.75 6.23
N CYS A 106 7.65 9.93 6.77
CA CYS A 106 6.30 10.27 7.21
C CYS A 106 5.56 11.08 6.15
N VAL A 107 4.25 10.92 6.12
CA VAL A 107 3.36 11.74 5.33
C VAL A 107 3.39 13.16 5.90
N PRO A 108 3.61 14.19 5.08
CA PRO A 108 3.56 15.58 5.52
C PRO A 108 2.17 15.95 6.06
N ASP A 109 2.11 16.81 7.09
CA ASP A 109 0.87 17.21 7.79
C ASP A 109 -0.16 17.88 6.86
N GLU A 110 0.29 18.48 5.76
CA GLU A 110 -0.56 19.10 4.76
C GLU A 110 -1.33 18.09 3.91
N VAL A 111 -0.90 16.83 3.88
CA VAL A 111 -1.56 15.75 3.15
C VAL A 111 -2.62 15.13 4.04
N THR A 112 -3.88 15.23 3.62
CA THR A 112 -5.03 14.72 4.39
C THR A 112 -5.41 13.30 4.00
N LYS A 113 -5.14 12.92 2.74
CA LYS A 113 -5.38 11.57 2.21
C LYS A 113 -4.36 11.21 1.15
N LEU A 114 -4.01 9.94 1.06
CA LEU A 114 -3.22 9.39 -0.05
C LEU A 114 -4.10 8.56 -0.96
N GLY A 115 -3.99 8.80 -2.27
CA GLY A 115 -4.55 7.92 -3.29
C GLY A 115 -3.50 6.88 -3.66
N ILE A 116 -3.89 5.60 -3.61
CA ILE A 116 -3.00 4.47 -3.85
C ILE A 116 -3.54 3.59 -4.97
N LYS A 117 -2.63 2.94 -5.69
CA LYS A 117 -2.93 1.80 -6.54
C LYS A 117 -2.49 0.53 -5.83
N LEU A 118 -3.39 -0.44 -5.77
CA LEU A 118 -3.24 -1.76 -5.17
C LEU A 118 -2.96 -2.79 -6.26
N TYR A 119 -2.06 -3.71 -5.97
CA TYR A 119 -1.64 -4.79 -6.84
C TYR A 119 -1.67 -6.09 -6.06
N THR A 120 -2.39 -7.07 -6.58
CA THR A 120 -2.35 -8.45 -6.07
C THR A 120 -1.25 -9.19 -6.81
N ILE A 121 -0.27 -9.69 -6.07
CA ILE A 121 0.91 -10.40 -6.59
C ILE A 121 1.13 -11.71 -5.83
N ASP A 122 1.96 -12.59 -6.38
CA ASP A 122 2.40 -13.78 -5.67
C ASP A 122 3.16 -13.42 -4.38
N MET A 123 2.91 -14.18 -3.32
CA MET A 123 3.40 -13.89 -1.98
C MET A 123 4.93 -14.00 -1.85
N ASP A 124 5.59 -14.78 -2.70
CA ASP A 124 7.06 -14.89 -2.75
C ASP A 124 7.72 -13.68 -3.43
N GLU A 125 6.98 -12.91 -4.22
CA GLU A 125 7.45 -11.67 -4.86
C GLU A 125 7.29 -10.43 -3.95
N VAL A 126 6.55 -10.52 -2.85
CA VAL A 126 6.30 -9.39 -1.93
C VAL A 126 7.58 -8.71 -1.46
N ARG A 127 8.61 -9.49 -1.10
CA ARG A 127 9.87 -8.90 -0.63
C ARG A 127 10.55 -8.10 -1.74
N ARG A 128 10.52 -8.64 -2.96
CA ARG A 128 11.11 -8.00 -4.13
C ARG A 128 10.34 -6.73 -4.51
N ALA A 129 9.02 -6.78 -4.47
CA ALA A 129 8.16 -5.62 -4.67
C ALA A 129 8.47 -4.52 -3.63
N TYR A 130 8.59 -4.90 -2.35
CA TYR A 130 8.98 -4.01 -1.26
C TYR A 130 10.34 -3.35 -1.46
N ASP A 131 11.38 -4.14 -1.78
CA ASP A 131 12.71 -3.60 -2.08
C ASP A 131 12.73 -2.69 -3.32
N ASN A 132 11.62 -2.62 -4.06
CA ASN A 132 11.39 -1.78 -5.22
C ASN A 132 10.25 -0.76 -5.02
N GLY A 133 9.85 -0.46 -3.79
CA GLY A 133 8.94 0.65 -3.47
C GLY A 133 7.44 0.33 -3.50
N PHE A 134 7.06 -0.96 -3.48
CA PHE A 134 5.67 -1.40 -3.33
C PHE A 134 5.45 -1.95 -1.92
N TYR A 135 4.55 -1.35 -1.15
CA TYR A 135 4.42 -1.66 0.27
C TYR A 135 3.29 -2.67 0.49
N PRO A 136 3.51 -3.75 1.25
CA PRO A 136 2.44 -4.69 1.54
C PRO A 136 1.36 -4.03 2.38
N LYS A 137 0.10 -4.35 2.10
CA LYS A 137 -1.05 -3.98 2.93
C LYS A 137 -0.97 -4.66 4.30
N LEU A 138 -0.66 -5.95 4.31
CA LEU A 138 -0.45 -6.78 5.51
C LEU A 138 1.01 -6.72 5.96
N ALA A 139 1.43 -5.57 6.47
CA ALA A 139 2.84 -5.34 6.77
C ALA A 139 3.30 -5.84 8.16
N ALA A 140 2.40 -6.34 9.01
CA ALA A 140 2.74 -6.70 10.39
C ALA A 140 3.34 -8.13 10.55
N ASP A 141 2.83 -9.12 9.82
CA ASP A 141 3.14 -10.53 10.13
C ASP A 141 4.12 -11.19 9.14
N PHE A 142 4.17 -10.74 7.87
CA PHE A 142 5.05 -11.35 6.86
C PHE A 142 6.48 -10.80 6.85
N LEU A 143 6.67 -9.54 7.27
CA LEU A 143 7.97 -8.85 7.22
C LEU A 143 8.59 -8.56 8.60
N GLY A 144 8.01 -9.12 9.68
CA GLY A 144 8.39 -8.83 11.07
C GLY A 144 7.77 -7.53 11.58
N GLU A 145 7.72 -7.32 12.91
CA GLU A 145 7.01 -6.30 13.74
C GLU A 145 7.16 -4.80 13.33
N THR A 146 7.15 -4.47 12.05
CA THR A 146 7.90 -3.32 11.57
C THR A 146 7.15 -2.42 10.62
N TYR A 147 5.82 -2.44 10.56
CA TYR A 147 5.10 -1.48 9.72
C TYR A 147 3.69 -1.17 10.23
N ALA A 148 3.23 0.06 9.93
CA ALA A 148 1.91 0.56 10.28
C ALA A 148 0.81 -0.25 9.56
N ASN A 149 -0.23 -0.63 10.29
CA ASN A 149 -1.46 -1.14 9.68
C ASN A 149 -2.18 0.05 9.04
N PHE A 150 -2.22 0.12 7.71
CA PHE A 150 -2.92 1.20 7.00
C PHE A 150 -4.37 0.80 6.80
N ASP A 151 -5.28 1.62 7.32
CA ASP A 151 -6.70 1.51 7.00
C ASP A 151 -6.90 2.02 5.57
N ILE A 152 -7.15 1.09 4.64
CA ILE A 152 -7.29 1.36 3.20
C ILE A 152 -8.77 1.25 2.83
N GLU A 153 -9.37 2.36 2.45
CA GLU A 153 -10.72 2.40 1.87
C GLU A 153 -10.62 2.15 0.36
N ARG A 154 -11.20 1.03 -0.14
CA ARG A 154 -11.29 0.77 -1.59
C ARG A 154 -12.20 1.81 -2.27
N VAL A 155 -11.73 2.38 -3.37
CA VAL A 155 -12.44 3.40 -4.16
C VAL A 155 -12.23 3.18 -5.65
N SER A 156 -13.03 3.83 -6.50
CA SER A 156 -12.75 3.81 -7.94
C SER A 156 -11.47 4.58 -8.26
N CYS A 157 -10.64 4.06 -9.16
CA CYS A 157 -9.42 4.74 -9.63
C CYS A 157 -9.71 6.16 -10.15
N ALA A 158 -10.83 6.33 -10.85
CA ALA A 158 -11.27 7.65 -11.33
C ALA A 158 -11.50 8.67 -10.20
N SER A 159 -11.84 8.23 -8.99
CA SER A 159 -12.04 9.13 -7.83
C SER A 159 -10.73 9.70 -7.27
N ILE A 160 -9.60 9.05 -7.54
CA ILE A 160 -8.25 9.49 -7.17
C ILE A 160 -7.44 10.01 -8.36
N GLY A 161 -8.08 10.19 -9.52
CA GLY A 161 -7.47 10.78 -10.72
C GLY A 161 -6.66 9.81 -11.58
N LEU A 162 -6.93 8.50 -11.46
CA LEU A 162 -6.40 7.44 -12.31
C LEU A 162 -7.45 6.96 -13.33
#